data_AF-A0A2W4X1H5-F1
#
_entry.id   AF-A0A2W4X1H5-F1
#
_cell.length_a   1.000
_cell.length_b   1.000
_cell.length_c   1.000
_cell.angle_alpha   90.00
_cell.angle_beta   90.00
_cell.angle_gamma   90.00
#
_symmetry.space_group_name_H-M   'P 1'
#
loop_
_entity.id
_entity.type
_entity.pdbx_description
1 polymer ?
#
loop_
_entity_poly.entity_id
_entity_poly.type
_entity_poly.pdbx_seq_one_letter_code
_entity_poly.pdbx_strand_id
1 'polypeptide(L)'
;MLDINREKNIPTAFSTLILLICAVLLRQIYLAKRSTRFSGYWRGLSIIFFGMGLDECLIIHEHISVFLDPLTHNRGAFYYSWVVLGLLFVLVFVASYAHFIVRLSTKTRRRFLIAGAVYLFGVLGMELISGYYISGHGLDNRPTLALLNGIEETAEMLGISLFIRALLMYLKAEIPVHSSRS
;
A
#
# COMPACT_ATOMS: atom_id res chain seq x y z
N MET A 1 10.71 -0.47 -12.02
CA MET A 1 11.46 -1.69 -11.67
C MET A 1 11.99 -2.36 -12.95
N LEU A 2 13.30 -2.30 -13.21
CA LEU A 2 13.93 -2.89 -14.42
C LEU A 2 15.05 -3.84 -14.01
N ASP A 3 14.66 -5.03 -13.52
CA ASP A 3 15.50 -6.23 -13.67
C ASP A 3 14.60 -7.48 -13.65
N ILE A 4 14.05 -7.82 -14.82
CA ILE A 4 13.15 -8.97 -15.03
C ILE A 4 13.90 -10.32 -14.91
N ASN A 5 15.22 -10.32 -14.65
CA ASN A 5 16.03 -11.53 -14.83
C ASN A 5 16.98 -11.94 -13.71
N ARG A 6 16.94 -11.36 -12.50
CA ARG A 6 17.70 -11.93 -11.37
C ARG A 6 17.20 -11.50 -10.00
N GLU A 7 16.68 -12.50 -9.29
CA GLU A 7 16.38 -12.57 -7.86
C GLU A 7 15.02 -11.99 -7.43
N LYS A 8 14.18 -12.88 -6.90
CA LYS A 8 13.13 -12.50 -5.95
C LYS A 8 13.79 -11.72 -4.81
N ASN A 9 13.61 -10.41 -4.81
CA ASN A 9 14.29 -9.49 -3.92
C ASN A 9 13.85 -9.70 -2.45
N ILE A 10 14.82 -9.66 -1.53
CA ILE A 10 14.59 -9.62 -0.08
C ILE A 10 13.58 -8.48 0.28
N PRO A 11 13.71 -7.26 -0.31
CA PRO A 11 12.69 -6.21 -0.18
C PRO A 11 11.26 -6.64 -0.53
N THR A 12 11.03 -7.20 -1.72
CA THR A 12 9.68 -7.64 -2.15
C THR A 12 9.10 -8.70 -1.23
N ALA A 13 9.91 -9.67 -0.80
CA ALA A 13 9.48 -10.69 0.16
C ALA A 13 9.11 -10.07 1.52
N PHE A 14 9.88 -9.08 1.97
CA PHE A 14 9.58 -8.36 3.21
C PHE A 14 8.31 -7.52 3.08
N SER A 15 8.16 -6.71 2.02
CA SER A 15 6.95 -5.92 1.71
C SER A 15 5.70 -6.79 1.62
N THR A 16 5.79 -7.91 0.91
CA THR A 16 4.72 -8.92 0.84
C THR A 16 4.34 -9.41 2.25
N LEU A 17 5.31 -9.78 3.07
CA LEU A 17 5.07 -10.29 4.42
C LEU A 17 4.36 -9.25 5.31
N ILE A 18 4.81 -8.00 5.31
CA ILE A 18 4.21 -6.94 6.14
C ILE A 18 2.80 -6.55 5.66
N LEU A 19 2.51 -6.65 4.35
CA LEU A 19 1.15 -6.50 3.80
C LEU A 19 0.24 -7.63 4.26
N LEU A 20 0.71 -8.88 4.21
CA LEU A 20 -0.04 -10.03 4.71
C LEU A 20 -0.27 -9.96 6.23
N ILE A 21 0.69 -9.47 7.01
CA ILE A 21 0.51 -9.18 8.44
C ILE A 21 -0.60 -8.15 8.63
N CYS A 22 -0.63 -7.07 7.85
CA CYS A 22 -1.73 -6.10 7.88
C CYS A 22 -3.08 -6.77 7.59
N ALA A 23 -3.15 -7.59 6.55
CA ALA A 23 -4.37 -8.29 6.17
C ALA A 23 -4.88 -9.20 7.30
N VAL A 24 -3.99 -9.92 7.99
CA VAL A 24 -4.31 -10.76 9.15
C VAL A 24 -4.78 -9.90 10.33
N LEU A 25 -4.08 -8.83 10.68
CA LEU A 25 -4.48 -7.95 11.79
C LEU A 25 -5.86 -7.32 11.53
N LEU A 26 -6.13 -6.87 10.31
CA LEU A 26 -7.44 -6.36 9.89
C LEU A 26 -8.53 -7.44 9.98
N ARG A 27 -8.21 -8.68 9.60
CA ARG A 27 -9.13 -9.82 9.77
C ARG A 27 -9.46 -10.06 11.24
N GLN A 28 -8.47 -9.97 12.14
CA GLN A 28 -8.70 -10.10 13.59
C GLN A 28 -9.60 -8.98 14.12
N ILE A 29 -9.37 -7.73 13.69
CA ILE A 29 -10.26 -6.60 14.03
C ILE A 29 -11.68 -6.85 13.53
N TYR A 30 -11.82 -7.31 12.28
CA TYR A 30 -13.11 -7.66 11.70
C TYR A 30 -13.84 -8.72 12.54
N LEU A 31 -13.16 -9.80 12.94
CA LEU A 31 -13.75 -10.87 13.74
C LEU A 31 -14.22 -10.36 15.11
N ALA A 32 -13.43 -9.50 15.76
CA ALA A 32 -13.78 -8.91 17.05
C ALA A 32 -14.92 -7.87 16.96
N LYS A 33 -15.07 -7.20 15.81
CA LYS A 33 -16.09 -6.15 15.58
C LYS A 33 -17.23 -6.64 14.68
N ARG A 34 -17.41 -7.96 14.50
CA ARG A 34 -18.33 -8.56 13.51
C ARG A 34 -19.79 -8.13 13.68
N SER A 35 -20.23 -7.89 14.93
CA SER A 35 -21.59 -7.43 15.26
C SER A 35 -21.79 -5.91 15.14
N THR A 36 -20.74 -5.14 14.82
CA THR A 36 -20.82 -3.68 14.70
C THR A 36 -21.21 -3.26 13.29
N ARG A 37 -21.83 -2.08 13.16
CA ARG A 37 -22.19 -1.46 11.86
C ARG A 37 -21.00 -1.28 10.91
N PHE A 38 -19.77 -1.24 11.41
CA PHE A 38 -18.57 -1.01 10.61
C PHE A 38 -17.78 -2.29 10.27
N SER A 39 -18.30 -3.49 10.59
CA SER A 39 -17.63 -4.76 10.34
C SER A 39 -17.26 -4.97 8.86
N GLY A 40 -18.13 -4.53 7.94
CA GLY A 40 -17.89 -4.62 6.50
C GLY A 40 -16.63 -3.87 6.04
N TYR A 41 -16.34 -2.70 6.61
CA TYR A 41 -15.14 -1.92 6.28
C TYR A 41 -13.87 -2.63 6.70
N TRP A 42 -13.84 -3.25 7.88
CA TRP A 42 -12.69 -4.01 8.35
C TRP A 42 -12.43 -5.26 7.48
N ARG A 43 -13.50 -5.95 7.06
CA ARG A 43 -13.40 -7.07 6.12
C ARG A 43 -12.85 -6.60 4.77
N GLY A 44 -13.37 -5.48 4.25
CA GLY A 44 -12.93 -4.89 2.99
C GLY A 44 -11.44 -4.51 3.02
N LEU A 45 -10.98 -3.85 4.09
CA LEU A 45 -9.56 -3.54 4.28
C LEU A 45 -8.70 -4.80 4.31
N SER A 46 -9.14 -5.86 5.00
CA SER A 46 -8.40 -7.13 5.05
C SER A 46 -8.21 -7.73 3.66
N ILE A 47 -9.27 -7.73 2.84
CA ILE A 47 -9.22 -8.22 1.46
C ILE A 47 -8.32 -7.34 0.58
N ILE A 48 -8.41 -6.01 0.72
CA ILE A 48 -7.58 -5.06 -0.04
C ILE A 48 -6.09 -5.28 0.27
N PHE A 49 -5.71 -5.32 1.55
CA PHE A 49 -4.30 -5.54 1.93
C PHE A 49 -3.79 -6.92 1.53
N PHE A 50 -4.65 -7.94 1.53
CA PHE A 50 -4.30 -9.25 0.98
C PHE A 50 -4.03 -9.17 -0.53
N GLY A 51 -4.91 -8.49 -1.27
CA GLY A 51 -4.73 -8.24 -2.70
C GLY A 51 -3.47 -7.46 -3.02
N MET A 52 -3.14 -6.45 -2.22
CA MET A 52 -1.88 -5.69 -2.34
C MET A 52 -0.65 -6.59 -2.09
N GLY A 53 -0.71 -7.49 -1.11
CA GLY A 53 0.36 -8.47 -0.89
C GLY A 53 0.52 -9.46 -2.04
N LEU A 54 -0.57 -9.83 -2.73
CA LEU A 54 -0.52 -10.64 -3.94
C LEU A 54 0.05 -9.86 -5.13
N ASP A 55 -0.35 -8.60 -5.28
CA ASP A 55 0.18 -7.69 -6.29
C ASP A 55 1.70 -7.56 -6.15
N GLU A 56 2.21 -7.29 -4.95
CA GLU A 56 3.64 -7.20 -4.68
C GLU A 56 4.37 -8.53 -4.96
N CYS A 57 3.77 -9.66 -4.59
CA CYS A 57 4.40 -10.97 -4.77
C CYS A 57 4.46 -11.41 -6.24
N LEU A 58 3.45 -11.05 -7.02
CA LEU A 58 3.27 -11.45 -8.42
C LEU A 58 3.62 -10.33 -9.41
N ILE A 59 3.95 -9.15 -8.89
CA ILE A 59 4.34 -7.97 -9.66
C ILE A 59 3.25 -7.59 -10.69
N ILE A 60 1.99 -7.62 -10.26
CA ILE A 60 0.84 -7.50 -11.18
C ILE A 60 0.77 -6.10 -11.79
N HIS A 61 1.04 -5.05 -11.02
CA HIS A 61 1.02 -3.67 -11.50
C HIS A 61 2.08 -3.38 -12.59
N GLU A 62 3.23 -4.06 -12.58
CA GLU A 62 4.18 -3.97 -13.70
C GLU A 62 3.61 -4.62 -14.96
N HIS A 63 3.03 -5.81 -14.84
CA HIS A 63 2.39 -6.49 -15.97
C HIS A 63 1.25 -5.64 -16.56
N ILE A 64 0.47 -4.97 -15.70
CA ILE A 64 -0.56 -4.02 -16.11
C ILE A 64 0.06 -2.85 -16.88
N SER A 65 1.21 -2.32 -16.42
CA SER A 65 1.88 -1.24 -17.16
C SER A 65 2.25 -1.69 -18.56
N VAL A 66 3.03 -2.77 -18.68
CA VAL A 66 3.45 -3.30 -19.99
C VAL A 66 2.27 -3.52 -20.92
N PHE A 67 1.12 -3.97 -20.39
CA PHE A 67 -0.09 -4.15 -21.17
C PHE A 67 -0.75 -2.83 -21.62
N LEU A 68 -0.69 -1.78 -20.80
CA LEU A 68 -1.32 -0.48 -21.04
C LEU A 68 -0.41 0.56 -21.71
N ASP A 69 0.90 0.31 -21.80
CA ASP A 69 1.90 1.18 -22.44
C ASP A 69 1.50 1.69 -23.85
N PRO A 70 0.85 0.89 -24.72
CA PRO A 70 0.38 1.38 -26.02
C PRO A 70 -0.64 2.53 -25.93
N LEU A 71 -1.33 2.68 -24.80
CA LEU A 71 -2.37 3.70 -24.60
C LEU A 71 -1.79 5.02 -24.05
N THR A 72 -0.74 4.95 -23.24
CA THR A 72 -0.14 6.10 -22.52
C THR A 72 1.14 6.61 -23.19
N HIS A 73 1.70 5.86 -24.14
CA HIS A 73 2.93 6.15 -24.89
C HIS A 73 4.21 6.27 -24.02
N ASN A 74 4.17 5.89 -22.74
CA ASN A 74 5.30 5.93 -21.79
C ASN A 74 6.00 7.30 -21.71
N ARG A 75 5.23 8.38 -21.60
CA ARG A 75 5.77 9.75 -21.57
C ARG A 75 5.46 10.49 -20.27
N GLY A 76 6.44 11.28 -19.82
CA GLY A 76 6.31 12.16 -18.67
C GLY A 76 6.09 11.40 -17.36
N ALA A 77 5.28 11.96 -16.47
CA ALA A 77 5.02 11.38 -15.16
C ALA A 77 4.26 10.04 -15.21
N PHE A 78 3.50 9.78 -16.29
CA PHE A 78 2.77 8.52 -16.49
C PHE A 78 3.58 7.52 -17.32
N TYR A 79 4.90 7.49 -17.13
CA TYR A 79 5.76 6.46 -17.72
C TYR A 79 5.30 5.06 -17.33
N TYR A 80 4.85 4.90 -16.08
CA TYR A 80 4.21 3.68 -15.60
C TYR A 80 2.69 3.79 -15.73
N SER A 81 2.15 3.12 -16.74
CA SER A 81 0.74 3.23 -17.14
C SER A 81 -0.25 2.79 -16.06
N TRP A 82 0.16 1.85 -15.19
CA TRP A 82 -0.66 1.35 -14.09
C TRP A 82 -1.08 2.45 -13.11
N VAL A 83 -0.28 3.51 -12.96
CA VAL A 83 -0.50 4.62 -12.02
C VAL A 83 -1.86 5.28 -12.23
N VAL A 84 -2.37 5.33 -13.47
CA VAL A 84 -3.71 5.87 -13.75
C VAL A 84 -4.81 5.03 -13.10
N LEU A 85 -4.70 3.70 -13.19
CA LEU A 85 -5.63 2.78 -12.52
C LEU A 85 -5.45 2.82 -11.01
N GLY A 86 -4.20 2.93 -10.53
CA GLY A 86 -3.89 3.10 -9.12
C GLY A 86 -4.53 4.36 -8.53
N LEU A 87 -4.41 5.51 -9.20
CA LEU A 87 -5.03 6.77 -8.78
C LEU A 87 -6.56 6.68 -8.75
N LEU A 88 -7.17 6.05 -9.75
CA LEU A 88 -8.61 5.83 -9.77
C LEU A 88 -9.06 4.93 -8.62
N PHE A 89 -8.33 3.85 -8.36
CA PHE A 89 -8.58 2.96 -7.23
C PHE A 89 -8.48 3.72 -5.90
N VAL A 90 -7.44 4.52 -5.70
CA VAL A 90 -7.25 5.33 -4.48
C VAL A 90 -8.38 6.35 -4.30
N LEU A 91 -8.84 6.99 -5.38
CA LEU A 91 -9.95 7.93 -5.32
C LEU A 91 -11.24 7.24 -4.84
N VAL A 92 -11.58 6.09 -5.43
CA VAL A 92 -12.74 5.29 -5.03
C VAL A 92 -12.59 4.77 -3.60
N PHE A 93 -11.40 4.32 -3.22
CA PHE A 93 -11.09 3.87 -1.87
C PHE A 93 -11.29 4.99 -0.84
N VAL A 94 -10.70 6.17 -1.06
CA VAL A 94 -10.84 7.30 -0.14
C VAL A 94 -12.30 7.72 -0.04
N ALA A 95 -13.03 7.83 -1.16
CA ALA A 95 -14.44 8.19 -1.15
C ALA A 95 -15.31 7.18 -0.38
N SER A 96 -15.10 5.87 -0.60
CA SER A 96 -15.87 4.81 0.05
C SER A 96 -15.53 4.65 1.55
N TYR A 97 -14.27 4.88 1.95
CA TYR A 97 -13.82 4.73 3.33
C TYR A 97 -13.81 6.03 4.14
N ALA A 98 -14.02 7.21 3.53
CA ALA A 98 -14.00 8.51 4.23
C ALA A 98 -14.94 8.53 5.44
N HIS A 99 -16.19 8.08 5.27
CA HIS A 99 -17.15 8.03 6.37
C HIS A 99 -16.69 7.09 7.51
N PHE A 100 -16.09 5.96 7.18
CA PHE A 100 -15.55 5.03 8.17
C PHE A 100 -14.36 5.63 8.93
N ILE A 101 -13.41 6.25 8.22
CA ILE A 101 -12.21 6.85 8.81
C ILE A 101 -12.56 8.01 9.76
N VAL A 102 -13.54 8.85 9.41
CA VAL A 102 -13.98 9.97 10.26
C VAL A 102 -14.60 9.47 11.57
N ARG A 103 -15.22 8.28 11.58
CA ARG A 103 -15.84 7.66 12.75
C ARG A 103 -14.86 6.99 13.71
N LEU A 104 -13.61 6.79 13.31
CA LEU A 104 -12.55 6.29 14.20
C LEU A 104 -12.17 7.37 15.22
N SER A 105 -11.63 6.95 16.37
CA SER A 105 -11.08 7.89 17.36
C SER A 105 -9.97 8.74 16.74
N THR A 106 -9.85 10.01 17.18
CA THR A 106 -8.89 10.98 16.61
C THR A 106 -7.46 10.44 16.56
N LYS A 107 -7.05 9.68 17.59
CA LYS A 107 -5.73 9.06 17.66
C LYS A 107 -5.53 8.00 16.57
N THR A 108 -6.50 7.10 16.39
CA THR A 108 -6.46 6.04 15.36
C THR A 108 -6.52 6.64 13.97
N ARG A 109 -7.44 7.57 13.74
CA ARG A 109 -7.61 8.27 12.46
C ARG A 109 -6.30 8.92 11.99
N ARG A 110 -5.65 9.69 12.86
CA ARG A 110 -4.37 10.34 12.53
C ARG A 110 -3.29 9.32 12.16
N ARG A 111 -3.19 8.20 12.87
CA ARG A 111 -2.19 7.16 12.59
C ARG A 111 -2.45 6.49 11.23
N PHE A 112 -3.71 6.21 10.92
CA PHE A 112 -4.10 5.62 9.62
C PHE A 112 -3.79 6.58 8.48
N LEU A 113 -4.12 7.87 8.64
CA LEU A 113 -3.86 8.88 7.60
C LEU A 113 -2.36 9.10 7.37
N ILE A 114 -1.54 9.14 8.43
CA ILE A 114 -0.08 9.26 8.27
C ILE A 114 0.49 8.02 7.57
N ALA A 115 0.12 6.82 8.01
CA ALA A 115 0.58 5.58 7.40
C ALA A 115 0.18 5.49 5.92
N GLY A 116 -1.09 5.80 5.61
CA GLY A 116 -1.60 5.82 4.26
C GLY A 116 -0.92 6.87 3.38
N ALA A 117 -0.66 8.09 3.89
CA ALA A 117 0.03 9.13 3.13
C ALA A 117 1.47 8.74 2.78
N VAL A 118 2.19 8.14 3.73
CA VAL A 118 3.58 7.67 3.50
C VAL A 118 3.59 6.51 2.50
N TYR A 119 2.65 5.57 2.62
CA TYR A 119 2.54 4.46 1.67
C TYR A 119 2.16 4.92 0.26
N LEU A 120 1.15 5.80 0.12
CA LEU A 120 0.73 6.35 -1.17
C LEU A 120 1.81 7.21 -1.82
N PHE A 121 2.63 7.88 -1.02
CA PHE A 121 3.79 8.60 -1.53
C PHE A 121 4.82 7.65 -2.16
N GLY A 122 5.08 6.49 -1.57
CA GLY A 122 5.90 5.45 -2.20
C GLY A 122 5.25 4.94 -3.49
N VAL A 123 4.10 4.27 -3.37
CA VAL A 123 3.52 3.46 -4.46
C VAL A 123 2.99 4.28 -5.64
N LEU A 124 2.63 5.55 -5.47
CA LEU A 124 2.17 6.41 -6.57
C LEU A 124 3.06 7.63 -6.75
N GLY A 125 3.45 8.28 -5.66
CA GLY A 125 4.24 9.51 -5.72
C GLY A 125 5.63 9.28 -6.33
N MET A 126 6.35 8.26 -5.87
CA MET A 126 7.68 7.96 -6.36
C MET A 126 7.65 7.39 -7.78
N GLU A 127 6.64 6.60 -8.13
CA GLU A 127 6.43 6.13 -9.50
C GLU A 127 6.24 7.30 -10.50
N LEU A 128 5.47 8.33 -10.12
CA LEU A 128 5.33 9.54 -10.93
C LEU A 128 6.65 10.32 -11.06
N ILE A 129 7.41 10.43 -9.98
CA ILE A 129 8.70 11.14 -9.95
C ILE A 129 9.75 10.39 -10.79
N SER A 130 9.88 9.09 -10.57
CA SER A 130 10.77 8.19 -11.30
C SER A 130 10.40 8.15 -12.78
N GLY A 131 9.11 8.05 -13.10
CA GLY A 131 8.62 8.09 -14.48
C GLY A 131 8.96 9.40 -15.20
N TYR A 132 8.72 10.54 -14.55
CA TYR A 132 9.09 11.85 -15.09
C TYR A 132 10.60 11.97 -15.32
N TYR A 133 11.41 11.47 -14.37
CA TYR A 133 12.86 11.47 -14.48
C TYR A 133 13.34 10.63 -15.68
N ILE A 134 12.86 9.40 -15.81
CA ILE A 134 13.21 8.46 -16.89
C ILE A 134 12.79 9.05 -18.25
N SER A 135 11.61 9.64 -18.35
CA SER A 135 11.13 10.23 -19.60
C SER A 135 12.02 11.39 -20.10
N GLY A 136 12.71 12.10 -19.21
CA GLY A 136 13.59 13.22 -19.57
C GLY A 136 15.06 12.87 -19.73
N HIS A 137 15.55 11.86 -18.99
CA HIS A 137 16.98 11.53 -18.90
C HIS A 137 17.34 10.13 -19.42
N GLY A 138 16.34 9.34 -19.81
CA GLY A 138 16.52 7.94 -20.16
C GLY A 138 16.91 7.07 -18.96
N LEU A 139 17.46 5.90 -19.24
CA LEU A 139 17.79 4.88 -18.23
C LEU A 139 19.28 4.83 -17.87
N ASP A 140 20.10 5.74 -18.40
CA ASP A 140 21.56 5.65 -18.34
C ASP A 140 22.12 6.01 -16.95
N ASN A 141 21.43 6.87 -16.20
CA ASN A 141 21.88 7.30 -14.87
C ASN A 141 21.46 6.30 -13.76
N ARG A 142 22.13 5.14 -13.75
CA ARG A 142 21.88 4.05 -12.79
C ARG A 142 21.94 4.47 -11.31
N PRO A 143 22.91 5.30 -10.85
CA PRO A 143 22.95 5.72 -9.45
C PRO A 143 21.70 6.49 -9.00
N THR A 144 21.20 7.42 -9.83
CA THR A 144 19.99 8.18 -9.50
C THR A 144 18.76 7.30 -9.49
N LEU A 145 18.63 6.38 -10.45
CA LEU A 145 17.50 5.43 -10.49
C LEU A 145 17.50 4.51 -9.26
N ALA A 146 18.67 4.02 -8.84
CA ALA A 146 18.80 3.21 -7.62
C ALA A 146 18.40 3.99 -6.36
N LEU A 147 18.76 5.28 -6.28
CA LEU A 147 18.34 6.14 -5.17
C LEU A 147 16.83 6.37 -5.15
N LEU A 148 16.21 6.67 -6.30
CA LEU A 148 14.77 6.87 -6.40
C LEU A 148 14.00 5.60 -5.99
N ASN A 149 14.42 4.44 -6.50
CA ASN A 149 13.86 3.14 -6.14
C ASN A 149 14.04 2.84 -4.64
N GLY A 150 15.21 3.14 -4.07
CA GLY A 150 15.44 2.96 -2.64
C GLY A 150 14.54 3.84 -1.76
N ILE A 151 14.24 5.07 -2.19
CA ILE A 151 13.30 5.97 -1.49
C ILE A 151 11.87 5.42 -1.59
N GLU A 152 11.46 4.96 -2.76
CA GLU A 152 10.18 4.32 -3.02
C GLU A 152 9.94 3.12 -2.11
N GLU A 153 10.80 2.11 -2.18
CA GLU A 153 10.71 0.89 -1.36
C GLU A 153 10.70 1.24 0.14
N THR A 154 11.56 2.17 0.57
CA THR A 154 11.63 2.59 1.97
C THR A 154 10.34 3.27 2.41
N ALA A 155 9.77 4.14 1.59
CA ALA A 155 8.52 4.84 1.90
C ALA A 155 7.35 3.84 2.01
N GLU A 156 7.27 2.86 1.11
CA GLU A 156 6.23 1.83 1.16
C GLU A 156 6.33 0.98 2.43
N MET A 157 7.51 0.42 2.69
CA MET A 157 7.77 -0.40 3.87
C MET A 157 7.52 0.37 5.17
N LEU A 158 7.91 1.64 5.21
CA LEU A 158 7.66 2.52 6.35
C LEU A 158 6.16 2.78 6.54
N GLY A 159 5.44 3.08 5.45
CA GLY A 159 3.99 3.30 5.46
C GLY A 159 3.24 2.09 6.02
N ILE A 160 3.57 0.89 5.54
CA ILE A 160 2.96 -0.36 6.00
C ILE A 160 3.34 -0.63 7.47
N SER A 161 4.59 -0.43 7.87
CA SER A 161 5.04 -0.61 9.26
C SER A 161 4.32 0.34 10.23
N LEU A 162 4.12 1.60 9.82
CA LEU A 162 3.32 2.57 10.58
C LEU A 162 1.87 2.12 10.68
N PHE A 163 1.32 1.50 9.64
CA PHE A 163 -0.03 0.97 9.63
C PHE A 163 -0.18 -0.24 10.56
N ILE A 164 0.75 -1.20 10.53
CA ILE A 164 0.81 -2.33 11.49
C ILE A 164 0.78 -1.79 12.92
N ARG A 165 1.64 -0.81 13.23
CA ARG A 165 1.68 -0.18 14.55
C ARG A 165 0.33 0.45 14.91
N ALA A 166 -0.33 1.09 13.94
CA ALA A 166 -1.66 1.67 14.13
C ALA A 166 -2.72 0.62 14.43
N LEU A 167 -2.71 -0.51 13.72
CA LEU A 167 -3.62 -1.64 13.93
C LEU A 167 -3.41 -2.29 15.29
N LEU A 168 -2.16 -2.52 15.70
CA LEU A 168 -1.83 -3.07 17.03
C LEU A 168 -2.30 -2.14 18.16
N MET A 169 -2.11 -0.83 18.02
CA MET A 169 -2.61 0.13 18.99
C MET A 169 -4.15 0.20 19.02
N TYR A 170 -4.80 0.01 17.87
CA TYR A 170 -6.26 -0.08 17.80
C TYR A 170 -6.77 -1.34 18.53
N LEU A 171 -6.19 -2.51 18.23
CA LEU A 171 -6.51 -3.77 18.91
C LEU A 171 -6.38 -3.64 20.43
N LYS A 172 -5.25 -3.09 20.92
CA LYS A 172 -5.01 -2.88 22.36
C LYS A 172 -6.04 -1.95 23.02
N ALA A 173 -6.49 -0.91 22.32
CA ALA A 173 -7.40 0.08 22.88
C ALA A 173 -8.87 -0.36 22.84
N GLU A 174 -9.27 -1.12 21.82
CA GLU A 174 -10.67 -1.32 21.47
C GLU A 174 -11.16 -2.76 21.60
N ILE A 175 -10.26 -3.71 21.88
CA ILE A 175 -10.55 -5.11 22.09
C ILE A 175 -9.98 -5.52 23.45
N PRO A 176 -10.83 -5.69 24.47
CA PRO A 176 -10.39 -6.21 25.76
C PRO A 176 -9.86 -7.63 25.54
N VAL A 177 -8.59 -7.85 25.89
CA VAL A 177 -8.07 -9.20 26.09
C VAL A 177 -8.90 -9.78 27.24
N HIS A 178 -9.72 -10.78 26.97
CA HIS A 178 -10.41 -11.52 28.03
C HIS A 178 -9.31 -12.06 28.97
N SER A 179 -9.12 -11.42 30.13
CA SER A 179 -8.50 -12.09 31.25
C SER A 179 -9.43 -13.25 31.59
N SER A 180 -8.98 -14.48 31.33
CA SER A 180 -9.60 -15.68 31.87
C SER A 180 -9.78 -15.47 33.38
N ARG A 181 -11.03 -15.27 33.81
CA ARG A 181 -11.40 -15.49 35.20
C ARG A 181 -11.32 -17.00 35.41
N SER A 182 -10.20 -17.45 35.97
CA SER A 182 -10.11 -18.67 36.76
C SER A 182 -10.30 -18.31 38.21
#